data_AF-A0A7S1IDM7-F1
#
_entry.id   AF-A0A7S1IDM7-F1
#
_cell.length_a   1.000
_cell.length_b   1.000
_cell.length_c   1.000
_cell.angle_alpha   90.00
_cell.angle_beta   90.00
_cell.angle_gamma   90.00
#
_symmetry.space_group_name_H-M   'P 1'
#
loop_
_entity.id
_entity.type
_entity.pdbx_description
1 polymer ?
#
loop_
_entity_poly.entity_id
_entity_poly.type
_entity_poly.pdbx_seq_one_letter_code
_entity_poly.pdbx_strand_id
1 'polypeptide(L)'
;VLAWLGLAGFVAGASVLLLKASSPRRAPLGGQAWAMAATTAAPDLSTAHPVLILPGLGNCAEDYDSLKAALLERGVPRVEVLPVGRPDWLRNAAGFADAKYWQGVLEPRPVLNWYVDRVEKKVKEMGS
;
A
#
# COMPACT_ATOMS: atom_id res chain seq x y z
N VAL A 1 13.73 62.73 11.99
CA VAL A 1 13.24 62.63 13.39
C VAL A 1 11.95 63.43 13.49
N LEU A 2 10.80 62.76 13.68
CA LEU A 2 9.42 63.20 14.03
C LEU A 2 8.57 61.90 13.90
N ALA A 3 8.16 61.16 14.94
CA ALA A 3 7.27 61.38 16.09
C ALA A 3 5.79 60.97 15.82
N TRP A 4 5.23 60.16 16.77
CA TRP A 4 3.80 59.84 17.04
C TRP A 4 3.09 58.88 16.05
N LEU A 5 2.23 57.91 16.40
CA LEU A 5 1.41 57.53 17.57
C LEU A 5 1.17 56.01 17.55
N GLY A 6 1.01 55.38 18.72
CA GLY A 6 0.68 53.96 18.84
C GLY A 6 -0.82 53.65 18.74
N LEU A 7 -1.14 52.35 18.62
CA LEU A 7 -2.31 51.76 19.28
C LEU A 7 -2.14 50.24 19.41
N ALA A 8 -2.43 49.75 20.61
CA ALA A 8 -2.58 48.34 20.93
C ALA A 8 -3.81 47.74 20.25
N GLY A 9 -3.77 46.43 19.99
CA GLY A 9 -4.90 45.68 19.45
C GLY A 9 -4.61 44.19 19.39
N PHE A 10 -4.67 43.54 20.55
CA PHE A 10 -4.88 42.09 20.67
C PHE A 10 -6.24 41.74 20.04
N VAL A 11 -6.34 40.73 19.17
CA VAL A 11 -7.36 39.66 19.19
C VAL A 11 -7.01 38.62 18.14
N ALA A 12 -7.08 37.35 18.56
CA ALA A 12 -6.94 36.14 17.78
C ALA A 12 -7.76 36.14 16.48
N GLY A 13 -7.14 35.65 15.41
CA GLY A 13 -7.81 35.42 14.13
C GLY A 13 -7.18 34.25 13.40
N ALA A 14 -7.27 33.05 13.97
CA ALA A 14 -7.08 31.83 13.21
C ALA A 14 -8.14 31.81 12.09
N SER A 15 -7.73 32.17 10.87
CA SER A 15 -8.57 32.03 9.69
C SER A 15 -8.64 30.54 9.34
N VAL A 16 -9.57 29.83 9.98
CA VAL A 16 -10.04 28.53 9.51
C VAL A 16 -10.89 28.82 8.28
N LEU A 17 -10.29 28.66 7.10
CA LEU A 17 -11.04 28.60 5.86
C LEU A 17 -11.81 27.27 5.85
N LEU A 18 -13.04 27.30 6.37
CA LEU A 18 -13.93 26.15 6.34
C LEU A 18 -14.43 25.97 4.90
N LEU A 19 -13.67 25.23 4.09
CA LEU A 19 -14.12 24.80 2.78
C LEU A 19 -15.28 23.82 3.00
N LYS A 20 -16.51 24.27 2.77
CA LYS A 20 -17.70 23.42 2.71
C LYS A 20 -17.50 22.47 1.53
N ALA A 21 -16.97 21.29 1.79
CA ALA A 21 -16.87 20.24 0.78
C ALA A 21 -18.30 19.85 0.36
N SER A 22 -18.69 20.29 -0.83
CA SER A 22 -19.88 19.81 -1.52
C SER A 22 -19.72 18.31 -1.70
N SER A 23 -20.43 17.51 -0.90
CA SER A 23 -20.40 16.06 -1.07
C SER A 23 -20.88 15.72 -2.48
N PRO A 24 -20.09 15.02 -3.31
CA PRO A 24 -20.64 14.44 -4.51
C PRO A 24 -21.72 13.45 -4.08
N ARG A 25 -22.94 13.63 -4.58
CA ARG A 25 -24.00 12.61 -4.50
C ARG A 25 -23.40 11.32 -5.05
N ARG A 26 -23.05 10.37 -4.17
CA ARG A 26 -22.75 9.00 -4.57
C ARG A 26 -24.03 8.46 -5.20
N ALA A 27 -24.00 8.24 -6.51
CA ALA A 27 -24.97 7.39 -7.15
C ALA A 27 -24.95 6.03 -6.40
N PRO A 28 -26.11 5.41 -6.13
CA PRO A 28 -26.13 4.06 -5.61
C PRO A 28 -25.50 3.17 -6.68
N LEU A 29 -24.28 2.69 -6.41
CA LEU A 29 -23.74 1.54 -7.13
C LEU A 29 -24.73 0.42 -6.85
N GLY A 30 -25.45 0.00 -7.91
CA GLY A 30 -26.45 -1.06 -7.84
C GLY A 30 -25.88 -2.24 -7.06
N GLY A 31 -26.55 -2.58 -5.97
CA GLY A 31 -26.17 -3.66 -5.08
C GLY A 31 -26.33 -5.00 -5.78
N GLN A 32 -25.31 -5.38 -6.56
CA GLN A 32 -25.08 -6.76 -6.90
C GLN A 32 -24.30 -7.34 -5.72
N ALA A 33 -25.04 -7.76 -4.69
CA ALA A 33 -24.49 -8.61 -3.66
C ALA A 33 -23.98 -9.87 -4.37
N TRP A 34 -22.67 -10.04 -4.41
CA TRP A 34 -22.06 -11.30 -4.80
C TRP A 34 -22.36 -12.30 -3.68
N ALA A 35 -23.52 -12.92 -3.75
CA ALA A 35 -23.83 -14.07 -2.93
C ALA A 35 -22.89 -15.19 -3.40
N MET A 36 -21.74 -15.35 -2.74
CA MET A 36 -21.01 -16.60 -2.84
C MET A 36 -21.90 -17.65 -2.20
N ALA A 37 -22.44 -18.56 -3.02
CA ALA A 37 -22.99 -19.79 -2.51
C ALA A 37 -21.88 -20.45 -1.68
N ALA A 38 -22.06 -20.46 -0.35
CA ALA A 38 -21.13 -21.11 0.56
C ALA A 38 -21.30 -22.62 0.39
N THR A 39 -20.65 -23.18 -0.62
CA THR A 39 -20.40 -24.62 -0.67
C THR A 39 -19.57 -24.97 0.57
N THR A 40 -20.17 -25.68 1.51
CA THR A 40 -19.57 -26.08 2.80
C THR A 40 -18.51 -27.19 2.65
N ALA A 41 -18.18 -27.60 1.42
CA ALA A 41 -17.02 -28.44 1.18
C ALA A 41 -15.78 -27.53 1.11
N ALA A 42 -14.87 -27.68 2.08
CA ALA A 42 -13.56 -27.04 1.99
C ALA A 42 -12.91 -27.46 0.67
N PRO A 43 -12.45 -26.52 -0.18
CA PRO A 43 -11.75 -26.88 -1.40
C PRO A 43 -10.50 -27.68 -1.03
N ASP A 44 -10.26 -28.79 -1.72
CA ASP A 44 -9.01 -29.53 -1.61
C ASP A 44 -7.89 -28.70 -2.24
N LEU A 45 -7.19 -27.93 -1.39
CA LEU A 45 -6.05 -27.11 -1.81
C LEU A 45 -4.76 -27.91 -1.95
N SER A 46 -4.78 -29.25 -1.83
CA SER A 46 -3.57 -30.08 -2.04
C SER A 46 -3.01 -29.97 -3.46
N THR A 47 -3.85 -29.58 -4.44
CA THR A 47 -3.46 -29.29 -5.83
C THR A 47 -3.16 -27.81 -6.08
N ALA A 48 -3.21 -26.96 -5.04
CA ALA A 48 -3.02 -25.53 -5.18
C ALA A 48 -1.57 -25.18 -5.54
N HIS A 49 -1.40 -24.10 -6.29
CA HIS A 49 -0.07 -23.59 -6.60
C HIS A 49 0.61 -22.99 -5.36
N PRO A 50 1.95 -23.03 -5.30
CA PRO A 50 2.70 -22.26 -4.30
C PRO A 50 2.32 -20.78 -4.33
N VAL A 51 2.24 -20.16 -3.16
CA VAL A 51 1.89 -18.75 -2.99
C VAL A 51 3.09 -17.96 -2.48
N LEU A 52 3.45 -16.90 -3.19
CA LEU A 52 4.41 -15.90 -2.74
C LEU A 52 3.67 -14.60 -2.38
N ILE A 53 3.74 -14.21 -1.12
CA ILE A 53 3.18 -12.95 -0.61
C ILE A 53 4.20 -11.83 -0.81
N LEU A 54 3.74 -10.75 -1.43
CA LEU A 54 4.55 -9.59 -1.78
C LEU A 54 4.21 -8.42 -0.83
N PRO A 55 5.12 -8.04 0.09
CA PRO A 55 4.89 -6.92 0.99
C PRO A 55 4.65 -5.61 0.23
N GLY A 56 3.64 -4.86 0.67
CA GLY A 56 3.36 -3.52 0.17
C GLY A 56 4.33 -2.46 0.71
N LEU A 57 4.36 -1.29 0.07
CA LEU A 57 5.21 -0.17 0.47
C LEU A 57 5.05 0.17 1.96
N GLY A 58 6.16 0.17 2.70
CA GLY A 58 6.19 0.47 4.12
C GLY A 58 5.97 -0.74 5.04
N ASN A 59 5.48 -1.86 4.52
CA ASN A 59 5.31 -3.12 5.27
C ASN A 59 6.59 -3.96 5.26
N CYS A 60 6.68 -4.93 6.15
CA CYS A 60 7.75 -5.93 6.15
C CYS A 60 7.19 -7.35 6.09
N ALA A 61 8.07 -8.36 6.00
CA ALA A 61 7.66 -9.75 5.87
C ALA A 61 6.83 -10.24 7.07
N GLU A 62 7.18 -9.79 8.27
CA GLU A 62 6.56 -10.18 9.53
C GLU A 62 5.09 -9.71 9.63
N ASP A 63 4.72 -8.65 8.91
CA ASP A 63 3.33 -8.17 8.86
C ASP A 63 2.35 -9.20 8.26
N TYR A 64 2.88 -10.23 7.59
CA TYR A 64 2.10 -11.25 6.88
C TYR A 64 2.16 -12.63 7.54
N ASP A 65 2.73 -12.77 8.73
CA ASP A 65 2.87 -14.07 9.40
C ASP A 65 1.50 -14.74 9.65
N SER A 66 0.50 -13.98 10.11
CA SER A 66 -0.85 -14.50 10.32
C SER A 66 -1.53 -14.92 9.01
N LEU A 67 -1.28 -14.20 7.91
CA LEU A 67 -1.82 -14.55 6.59
C LEU A 67 -1.17 -15.83 6.07
N LYS A 68 0.15 -15.95 6.21
CA LYS A 68 0.90 -17.15 5.84
C LYS A 68 0.36 -18.37 6.60
N ALA A 69 0.21 -18.25 7.92
CA ALA A 69 -0.33 -19.33 8.75
C ALA A 69 -1.74 -19.75 8.29
N ALA A 70 -2.64 -18.78 8.10
CA ALA A 70 -4.02 -19.04 7.68
C ALA A 70 -4.15 -19.65 6.27
N LEU A 71 -3.17 -19.46 5.38
CA LEU A 71 -3.14 -20.10 4.06
C LEU A 71 -2.63 -21.54 4.15
N LEU A 72 -1.60 -21.78 4.98
CA LEU A 72 -1.08 -23.13 5.24
C LEU A 72 -2.14 -24.00 5.93
N GLU A 73 -2.84 -23.47 6.93
CA GLU A 73 -3.95 -24.15 7.63
C GLU A 73 -5.10 -24.54 6.68
N ARG A 74 -5.31 -23.76 5.62
CA ARG A 74 -6.31 -24.06 4.58
C ARG A 74 -5.85 -25.10 3.56
N GLY A 75 -4.61 -25.57 3.65
CA GLY A 75 -4.06 -26.62 2.80
C GLY A 75 -3.28 -26.12 1.58
N VAL A 76 -2.88 -24.84 1.52
CA VAL A 76 -1.97 -24.37 0.47
C VAL A 76 -0.60 -25.05 0.68
N PRO A 77 -0.03 -25.76 -0.31
CA PRO A 77 1.10 -26.66 -0.08
C PRO A 77 2.41 -25.92 0.24
N ARG A 78 2.55 -24.68 -0.22
CA ARG A 78 3.72 -23.82 0.08
C ARG A 78 3.31 -22.36 0.07
N VAL A 79 3.60 -21.66 1.17
CA VAL A 79 3.36 -20.21 1.29
C VAL A 79 4.62 -19.55 1.82
N GLU A 80 5.15 -18.60 1.06
CA GLU A 80 6.31 -17.80 1.45
C GLU A 80 5.99 -16.32 1.39
N VAL A 81 6.68 -15.52 2.19
CA VAL A 81 6.63 -14.06 2.13
C VAL A 81 7.97 -13.59 1.60
N LEU A 82 7.95 -12.64 0.66
CA LEU A 82 9.18 -12.04 0.15
C LEU A 82 9.93 -11.35 1.30
N PRO A 83 11.23 -11.64 1.53
CA PRO A 83 11.98 -11.03 2.62
C PRO A 83 12.25 -9.55 2.30
N VAL A 84 11.43 -8.67 2.88
CA VAL A 84 11.53 -7.22 2.75
C VAL A 84 11.43 -6.62 4.14
N GLY A 85 12.41 -5.80 4.51
CA GLY A 85 12.37 -5.01 5.74
C GLY A 85 11.78 -3.62 5.48
N ARG A 86 11.21 -2.98 6.52
CA ARG A 86 10.73 -1.59 6.40
C ARG A 86 11.80 -0.61 5.88
N PRO A 87 13.08 -0.71 6.32
CA PRO A 87 14.14 0.16 5.80
C PRO A 87 14.46 -0.06 4.32
N ASP A 88 14.15 -1.23 3.75
CA ASP A 88 14.38 -1.49 2.33
C ASP A 88 13.59 -0.51 1.45
N TRP A 89 12.43 -0.07 1.91
CA TRP A 89 11.59 0.91 1.20
C TRP A 89 12.21 2.30 1.08
N LEU A 90 13.21 2.64 1.91
CA LEU A 90 13.92 3.91 1.79
C LEU A 90 14.64 4.04 0.43
N ARG A 91 14.93 2.92 -0.23
CA ARG A 91 15.50 2.92 -1.60
C ARG A 91 14.57 3.57 -2.63
N ASN A 92 13.26 3.60 -2.37
CA ASN A 92 12.29 4.27 -3.25
C ASN A 92 12.46 5.80 -3.24
N ALA A 93 13.20 6.36 -2.28
CA ALA A 93 13.47 7.79 -2.22
C ALA A 93 14.23 8.31 -3.47
N ALA A 94 14.92 7.42 -4.19
CA ALA A 94 15.53 7.75 -5.48
C ALA A 94 14.50 8.28 -6.50
N GLY A 95 13.22 7.89 -6.39
CA GLY A 95 12.16 8.38 -7.26
C GLY A 95 11.85 9.87 -7.10
N PHE A 96 12.04 10.45 -5.91
CA PHE A 96 11.75 11.88 -5.67
C PHE A 96 12.66 12.83 -6.46
N ALA A 97 13.84 12.36 -6.87
CA ALA A 97 14.78 13.12 -7.68
C ALA A 97 14.36 13.18 -9.16
N ASP A 98 13.40 12.36 -9.62
CA ASP A 98 12.90 12.35 -10.99
C ASP A 98 11.65 13.24 -11.12
N ALA A 99 11.67 14.18 -12.07
CA ALA A 99 10.51 15.02 -12.37
C ALA A 99 9.26 14.20 -12.73
N LYS A 100 9.42 13.01 -13.31
CA LYS A 100 8.32 12.09 -13.63
C LYS A 100 7.55 11.63 -12.39
N TYR A 101 8.19 11.58 -11.23
CA TYR A 101 7.52 11.28 -9.96
C TYR A 101 6.46 12.33 -9.65
N TRP A 102 6.85 13.60 -9.72
CA TRP A 102 5.98 14.74 -9.46
C TRP A 102 4.90 14.91 -10.53
N GLN A 103 5.19 14.50 -11.76
CA GLN A 103 4.23 14.48 -12.87
C GLN A 103 3.28 13.27 -12.80
N GLY A 104 3.51 12.31 -11.90
CA GLY A 104 2.69 11.09 -11.79
C GLY A 104 2.84 10.11 -12.95
N VAL A 105 3.92 10.20 -13.72
CA VAL A 105 4.22 9.34 -14.89
C VAL A 105 5.48 8.49 -14.69
N LEU A 106 5.93 8.38 -13.43
CA LEU A 106 7.09 7.56 -13.11
C LEU A 106 6.77 6.08 -13.32
N GLU A 107 7.64 5.41 -14.07
CA GLU A 107 7.58 3.97 -14.24
C GLU A 107 8.21 3.25 -13.03
N PRO A 108 7.73 2.04 -12.69
CA PRO A 108 8.32 1.27 -11.58
C PRO A 108 9.82 1.07 -11.72
N ARG A 109 10.31 0.79 -12.94
CA ARG A 109 11.74 0.71 -13.22
C ARG A 109 12.25 2.09 -13.66
N PRO A 110 13.42 2.54 -13.17
CA PRO A 110 14.43 1.79 -12.42
C PRO A 110 14.26 1.81 -10.89
N VAL A 111 13.37 2.63 -10.33
CA VAL A 111 13.29 2.91 -8.88
C VAL A 111 13.02 1.66 -8.04
N LEU A 112 12.19 0.74 -8.53
CA LEU A 112 11.81 -0.51 -7.88
C LEU A 112 12.62 -1.73 -8.36
N ASN A 113 13.71 -1.57 -9.12
CA ASN A 113 14.52 -2.72 -9.57
C ASN A 113 14.92 -3.63 -8.42
N TRP A 114 15.38 -3.06 -7.29
CA TRP A 114 15.75 -3.82 -6.10
C TRP A 114 14.64 -4.77 -5.59
N TYR A 115 13.38 -4.38 -5.76
CA TYR A 115 12.22 -5.14 -5.33
C TYR A 115 11.84 -6.18 -6.39
N VAL A 116 11.74 -5.77 -7.66
CA VAL A 116 11.34 -6.66 -8.76
C VAL A 116 12.39 -7.75 -8.98
N ASP A 117 13.68 -7.44 -8.92
CA ASP A 117 14.77 -8.41 -9.02
C ASP A 117 14.71 -9.44 -7.87
N ARG A 118 14.34 -8.98 -6.67
CA ARG A 118 14.13 -9.86 -5.50
C ARG A 118 12.93 -10.78 -5.70
N VAL A 119 11.83 -10.28 -6.28
CA VAL A 119 10.66 -11.08 -6.65
C VAL A 119 11.05 -12.14 -7.67
N GLU A 120 11.72 -11.76 -8.77
CA GLU A 120 12.15 -12.68 -9.82
C GLU A 120 13.03 -13.80 -9.26
N LYS A 121 14.02 -13.45 -8.42
CA LYS A 121 14.85 -14.42 -7.71
C LYS A 121 14.00 -15.38 -6.88
N LYS A 122 13.04 -14.85 -6.11
CA LYS A 122 12.24 -15.66 -5.21
C LYS A 122 11.27 -16.59 -5.93
N VAL A 123 10.66 -16.12 -7.02
CA VAL A 123 9.82 -16.94 -7.91
C VAL A 123 10.62 -18.09 -8.49
N LYS A 124 11.87 -17.85 -8.92
CA LYS A 124 12.75 -18.90 -9.44
C LYS A 124 13.09 -19.96 -8.37
N GLU A 125 13.39 -19.53 -7.14
CA GLU A 125 13.60 -20.43 -5.99
C GLU A 125 12.34 -21.21 -5.61
N MET A 126 11.16 -20.69 -5.96
CA MET A 126 9.88 -21.34 -5.67
C MET A 126 9.45 -22.37 -6.72
N GLY A 127 9.89 -22.18 -7.97
CA GLY A 127 9.60 -23.07 -9.09
C GLY A 127 10.70 -24.10 -9.40
N SER A 128 11.84 -24.05 -8.71
CA SER A 128 12.90 -25.06 -8.76
C SER A 128 12.68 -26.13 -7.70
#